data_AF-A0A1W9Q2E4-F1
#
_entry.id   AF-A0A1W9Q2E4-F1
#
_cell.length_a   1.000
_cell.length_b   1.000
_cell.length_c   1.000
_cell.angle_alpha   90.00
_cell.angle_beta   90.00
_cell.angle_gamma   90.00
#
_symmetry.space_group_name_H-M   'P 1'
#
loop_
_entity.id
_entity.type
_entity.pdbx_description
1 polymer ?
#
loop_
_entity_poly.entity_id
_entity_poly.type
_entity_poly.pdbx_seq_one_letter_code
_entity_poly.pdbx_strand_id
1 'polypeptide(L)'
;MAKTYKNLYHKIHHPLNLWMAYKQAAKGKRYKTPVASFEYNLEKHLLDIENELKDEGYQPGGYHSFIIQKPKRLSKEFFRELFSSPNGLGITSTVGSPPCGLGG
;
A
#
# COMPACT_ATOMS: atom_id res chain seq x y z
N MET A 1 -37.07 10.88 4.38
CA MET A 1 -37.50 9.51 4.76
C MET A 1 -36.27 8.62 4.84
N ALA A 2 -36.07 7.87 5.93
CA ALA A 2 -34.96 6.93 6.06
C ALA A 2 -35.25 5.65 5.26
N LYS A 3 -34.28 5.18 4.47
CA LYS A 3 -34.37 3.89 3.77
C LYS A 3 -33.91 2.79 4.73
N THR A 4 -34.78 1.85 5.06
CA THR A 4 -34.46 0.67 5.85
C THR A 4 -34.20 -0.52 4.94
N TYR A 5 -33.03 -1.14 5.05
CA TYR A 5 -32.67 -2.34 4.30
C TYR A 5 -32.83 -3.57 5.19
N LYS A 6 -33.78 -4.45 4.85
CA LYS A 6 -34.02 -5.72 5.55
C LYS A 6 -33.25 -6.84 4.84
N ASN A 7 -32.92 -7.90 5.59
CA ASN A 7 -32.25 -9.10 5.08
C ASN A 7 -30.89 -8.79 4.43
N LEU A 8 -30.02 -8.01 5.07
CA LEU A 8 -28.66 -7.83 4.54
C LEU A 8 -27.76 -9.04 4.86
N TYR A 9 -28.03 -9.72 5.97
CA TYR A 9 -27.16 -10.76 6.51
C TYR A 9 -26.96 -11.95 5.55
N HIS A 10 -28.03 -12.39 4.87
CA HIS A 10 -27.92 -13.46 3.86
C HIS A 10 -27.02 -13.11 2.68
N LYS A 11 -26.91 -11.82 2.34
CA LYS A 11 -26.02 -11.36 1.27
C LYS A 11 -24.58 -11.28 1.74
N ILE A 12 -24.36 -11.06 3.04
CA ILE A 12 -23.03 -10.94 3.63
C ILE A 12 -22.32 -12.29 3.56
N HIS A 13 -22.95 -13.37 4.06
CA HIS A 13 -22.35 -14.71 4.08
C HIS A 13 -22.43 -15.46 2.74
N HIS A 14 -22.95 -14.83 1.68
CA HIS A 14 -22.99 -15.47 0.37
C HIS A 14 -21.57 -15.74 -0.16
N PRO A 15 -21.24 -16.96 -0.62
CA PRO A 15 -19.86 -17.33 -0.97
C PRO A 15 -19.24 -16.42 -2.04
N LEU A 16 -20.04 -15.99 -3.03
CA LEU A 16 -19.60 -15.00 -4.02
C LEU A 16 -19.21 -13.65 -3.41
N ASN A 17 -19.94 -13.18 -2.39
CA ASN A 17 -19.63 -11.91 -1.73
C ASN A 17 -18.36 -12.02 -0.88
N LEU A 18 -18.16 -13.15 -0.19
CA LEU A 18 -16.92 -13.45 0.52
C LEU A 18 -15.73 -13.49 -0.43
N TRP A 19 -15.87 -14.14 -1.59
CA TRP A 19 -14.83 -14.19 -2.61
C TRP A 19 -14.48 -12.80 -3.15
N MET A 20 -15.49 -11.96 -3.42
CA MET A 20 -15.27 -10.57 -3.83
C MET A 20 -14.58 -9.74 -2.74
N ALA A 21 -14.97 -9.91 -1.49
CA ALA A 21 -14.36 -9.24 -0.34
C ALA A 21 -12.89 -9.64 -0.19
N TYR A 22 -12.59 -10.95 -0.31
CA TYR A 22 -11.23 -11.47 -0.31
C TYR A 22 -10.39 -10.85 -1.44
N LYS A 23 -10.91 -10.83 -2.67
CA LYS A 23 -10.21 -10.25 -3.83
C LYS A 23 -9.88 -8.77 -3.62
N GLN A 24 -10.78 -8.02 -2.99
CA GLN A 24 -10.54 -6.62 -2.64
C GLN A 24 -9.51 -6.47 -1.52
N ALA A 25 -9.53 -7.34 -0.51
CA ALA A 25 -8.58 -7.33 0.61
C ALA A 25 -7.14 -7.69 0.17
N ALA A 26 -7.01 -8.65 -0.75
CA ALA A 26 -5.74 -9.08 -1.31
C ALA A 26 -5.12 -8.03 -2.27
N LYS A 27 -5.96 -7.18 -2.88
CA LYS A 27 -5.52 -6.14 -3.83
C LYS A 27 -4.53 -5.18 -3.15
N GLY A 28 -3.25 -5.28 -3.52
CA GLY A 28 -2.16 -4.47 -2.98
C GLY A 28 -1.49 -5.01 -1.71
N LYS A 29 -2.00 -6.10 -1.11
CA LYS A 29 -1.43 -6.75 0.09
C LYS A 29 -0.95 -8.19 -0.14
N ARG A 30 -1.05 -8.71 -1.37
CA ARG A 30 -0.61 -10.07 -1.75
C ARG A 30 0.81 -10.45 -1.31
N TYR A 31 1.70 -9.46 -1.17
CA TYR A 31 3.09 -9.68 -0.76
C TYR A 31 3.26 -9.91 0.74
N LYS A 32 2.22 -9.74 1.55
CA LYS A 32 2.27 -10.00 2.98
C LYS A 32 2.09 -11.49 3.24
N THR A 33 2.98 -12.07 4.04
CA THR A 33 2.92 -13.47 4.51
C THR A 33 1.53 -13.95 4.95
N PRO A 34 0.75 -13.22 5.78
CA PRO A 34 -0.58 -13.68 6.19
C PRO A 34 -1.56 -13.81 5.03
N VAL A 35 -1.42 -12.99 3.98
CA VAL A 35 -2.26 -13.09 2.79
C VAL A 35 -1.82 -14.31 1.97
N ALA A 36 -0.53 -14.48 1.75
CA ALA A 36 0.03 -15.64 1.02
C ALA A 36 -0.36 -16.99 1.65
N SER A 37 -0.29 -17.12 2.98
CA SER A 37 -0.71 -18.33 3.69
C SER A 37 -2.22 -18.57 3.58
N PHE A 38 -3.00 -17.50 3.54
CA PHE A 38 -4.45 -17.58 3.34
C PHE A 38 -4.80 -18.06 1.91
N GLU A 39 -4.07 -17.58 0.88
CA GLU A 39 -4.33 -17.97 -0.51
C GLU A 39 -4.08 -19.47 -0.75
N TYR A 40 -3.10 -20.06 -0.05
CA TYR A 40 -2.75 -21.47 -0.19
C TYR A 40 -3.92 -22.43 0.13
N ASN A 41 -4.74 -22.08 1.13
CA ASN A 41 -5.93 -22.83 1.53
C ASN A 41 -7.22 -21.99 1.35
N LEU A 42 -7.29 -21.21 0.26
CA LEU A 42 -8.36 -20.24 0.04
C LEU A 42 -9.76 -20.83 0.19
N GLU A 43 -10.01 -21.98 -0.44
CA GLU A 43 -11.33 -22.62 -0.46
C GLU A 43 -11.78 -23.03 0.94
N LYS A 44 -10.90 -23.65 1.72
CA LYS A 44 -11.19 -24.07 3.10
C LYS A 44 -11.51 -22.88 3.99
N HIS A 45 -10.64 -21.87 3.98
CA HIS A 45 -10.86 -20.68 4.79
C HIS A 45 -12.17 -19.94 4.42
N LEU A 46 -12.56 -19.95 3.14
CA LEU A 46 -13.80 -19.31 2.72
C LEU A 46 -15.03 -20.07 3.23
N LEU A 47 -15.00 -21.40 3.20
CA LEU A 47 -16.05 -22.26 3.74
C LEU A 47 -16.15 -22.16 5.27
N ASP A 48 -15.01 -22.09 5.96
CA ASP A 48 -14.97 -21.93 7.42
C ASP A 48 -15.63 -20.60 7.82
N ILE A 49 -15.25 -19.49 7.16
CA ILE A 49 -15.87 -18.17 7.40
C ILE A 49 -17.36 -18.18 7.06
N GLU A 50 -17.77 -18.85 5.97
CA GLU A 50 -19.19 -18.97 5.61
C GLU A 50 -19.98 -19.70 6.72
N ASN A 51 -19.45 -20.81 7.24
CA ASN A 51 -20.09 -21.58 8.30
C ASN A 51 -20.14 -20.78 9.61
N GLU A 52 -19.04 -20.14 10.02
CA GLU A 52 -19.00 -19.30 11.21
C GLU A 52 -19.97 -18.11 11.13
N LEU A 53 -20.17 -17.52 9.95
CA LEU A 53 -21.17 -16.47 9.74
C LEU A 53 -22.60 -17.02 9.68
N LYS A 54 -22.81 -18.24 9.19
CA LYS A 54 -24.12 -18.89 9.24
C LYS A 54 -24.54 -19.21 10.67
N ASP A 55 -23.59 -19.65 11.49
CA ASP A 55 -23.80 -19.99 12.90
C ASP A 55 -23.77 -18.75 13.82
N GLU A 56 -23.62 -17.54 13.25
CA GLU A 56 -23.49 -16.26 13.96
C GLU A 56 -22.35 -16.24 15.01
N GLY A 57 -21.41 -17.17 14.91
CA GLY A 57 -20.32 -17.41 15.86
C GLY A 57 -18.99 -16.79 15.46
N TYR A 58 -18.92 -16.12 14.31
CA TYR A 58 -17.69 -15.50 13.80
C TYR A 58 -17.12 -14.47 14.79
N GLN A 59 -15.94 -14.77 15.34
CA GLN A 59 -15.22 -13.90 16.26
C GLN A 59 -13.91 -13.40 15.63
N PRO A 60 -13.83 -12.13 15.20
CA PRO A 60 -12.58 -11.59 14.68
C PRO A 60 -11.52 -11.49 15.79
N GLY A 61 -10.28 -11.83 15.44
CA GLY A 61 -9.14 -11.66 16.34
C GLY A 61 -8.87 -10.19 16.71
N GLY A 62 -8.12 -9.97 17.79
CA GLY A 62 -7.84 -8.64 18.32
C GLY A 62 -7.17 -7.70 17.31
N TYR A 63 -7.70 -6.48 17.19
CA TYR A 63 -7.14 -5.46 16.29
C TYR A 63 -5.76 -5.01 16.76
N HIS A 64 -4.80 -4.93 15.83
CA HIS A 64 -3.47 -4.41 16.12
C HIS A 64 -3.42 -2.92 15.74
N SER A 65 -3.28 -2.05 16.73
CA SER A 65 -3.02 -0.63 16.50
C SER A 65 -1.57 -0.44 16.06
N PHE A 66 -1.36 0.17 14.90
CA PHE A 66 -0.04 0.61 14.45
C PHE A 66 -0.04 2.12 14.30
N ILE A 67 1.08 2.74 14.67
CA ILE A 67 1.25 4.19 14.57
C ILE A 67 1.65 4.50 13.12
N ILE A 68 0.77 5.19 12.39
CA ILE A 68 1.11 5.71 11.06
C ILE A 68 1.83 7.04 11.23
N GLN A 69 3.16 7.01 11.13
CA GLN A 69 3.94 8.23 11.13
C GLN A 69 3.73 8.93 9.78
N LYS A 70 2.86 9.93 9.76
CA LYS A 70 2.71 10.81 8.61
C LYS A 70 4.05 11.51 8.37
N PRO A 71 4.62 11.48 7.14
CA PRO A 71 5.83 12.24 6.87
C PRO A 71 5.55 13.70 7.22
N LYS A 72 6.40 14.28 8.08
CA LYS A 72 6.31 15.69 8.46
C LYS A 72 6.36 16.49 7.16
N ARG A 73 5.33 17.30 6.90
CA ARG A 73 5.27 18.16 5.71
C ARG A 73 6.49 19.07 5.74
N LEU A 74 7.52 18.74 4.97
CA LEU A 74 8.44 19.75 4.48
C LEU A 74 7.58 20.69 3.64
N SER A 75 7.64 22.00 3.93
CA SER A 75 6.79 23.00 3.28
C SER A 75 7.00 22.92 1.77
N LYS A 76 5.94 23.20 1.00
CA LYS A 76 6.00 23.21 -0.47
C LYS A 76 7.08 24.16 -1.01
N GLU A 77 7.53 25.11 -0.20
CA GLU A 77 8.62 26.02 -0.51
C GLU A 77 9.92 25.25 -0.84
N PHE A 78 10.25 24.21 -0.08
CA PHE A 78 11.51 23.48 -0.26
C PHE A 78 11.56 22.66 -1.57
N PHE A 79 10.41 22.16 -2.04
CA PHE A 79 10.36 21.34 -3.26
C PHE A 79 10.35 22.18 -4.55
N ARG A 80 9.90 23.43 -4.47
CA ARG A 80 9.89 24.37 -5.60
C ARG A 80 11.29 24.86 -5.95
N GLU A 81 12.18 24.95 -4.95
CA GLU A 81 13.55 25.44 -5.11
C GLU A 81 14.48 24.38 -5.73
N LEU A 82 14.30 23.10 -5.37
CA LEU A 82 15.10 21.99 -5.92
C LEU A 82 14.83 21.68 -7.40
N PHE A 83 13.62 21.96 -7.91
CA PHE A 83 13.25 21.70 -9.31
C PHE A 83 13.26 22.95 -10.20
N SER A 84 13.61 24.13 -9.68
CA SER A 84 13.58 25.40 -10.43
C SER A 84 14.95 26.08 -10.57
N SER A 85 16.05 25.36 -10.36
CA SER A 85 17.38 25.83 -10.76
C SER A 85 17.81 25.17 -12.07
N PRO A 86 17.57 25.82 -13.24
CA PRO A 86 18.18 25.44 -14.50
C PRO A 86 19.55 26.10 -14.61
N ASN A 87 20.38 26.04 -13.57
CA ASN A 87 21.79 26.37 -13.71
C ASN A 87 22.56 25.09 -13.57
N GLY A 88 22.63 24.37 -14.69
CA GLY A 88 23.65 23.39 -14.93
C GLY A 88 25.00 24.06 -14.77
N LEU A 89 25.55 24.01 -13.55
CA LEU A 89 26.99 24.07 -13.37
C LEU A 89 27.49 22.73 -13.87
N GLY A 90 27.77 22.73 -15.18
CA GLY A 90 28.56 21.71 -15.81
C GLY A 90 29.83 21.52 -15.00
N ILE A 91 29.97 20.33 -14.43
CA ILE A 91 31.25 19.70 -14.20
C ILE A 91 31.89 19.50 -15.58
N THR A 92 32.41 20.58 -16.16
CA THR A 92 33.46 20.44 -17.17
C THR A 92 34.71 20.10 -16.38
N SER A 93 35.06 18.83 -16.39
CA SER A 93 36.43 18.41 -16.15
C SER A 93 37.29 18.96 -17.31
N THR A 94 37.55 20.26 -17.31
CA THR A 94 38.66 20.83 -18.06
C THR A 94 39.92 20.38 -17.33
N VAL A 95 40.48 19.26 -17.79
CA VAL A 95 41.89 18.97 -17.58
C VAL A 95 42.64 20.10 -18.29
N GLY A 96 42.91 21.16 -17.54
CA GLY A 96 43.77 22.24 -17.97
C GLY A 96 45.17 21.67 -18.10
N SER A 97 45.57 21.42 -19.34
CA SER A 97 46.97 21.46 -19.75
C SER A 97 47.60 22.75 -19.19
N PRO A 98 48.69 22.68 -18.42
CA PRO A 98 49.39 23.89 -17.98
C PRO A 98 50.11 24.53 -19.18
N PRO A 99 49.97 25.86 -19.39
CA PRO A 99 50.76 26.57 -20.36
C PRO A 99 52.13 26.97 -19.77
N CYS A 100 53.15 26.79 -20.61
CA CYS A 100 54.39 27.56 -20.70
C CYS A 100 55.53 27.30 -19.69
N GLY A 101 56.70 27.01 -20.25
CA GLY A 101 58.01 27.10 -19.61
C GLY A 101 59.15 26.99 -20.64
N LEU A 102 59.35 28.05 -21.43
CA LEU A 102 60.59 28.32 -22.17
C LEU A 102 61.75 28.48 -21.16
N GLY A 103 62.88 27.84 -21.40
CA GLY A 103 64.16 28.19 -20.77
C GLY A 103 65.19 27.04 -20.75
N GLY A 104 66.29 27.22 -21.48
CA GLY A 104 67.53 26.43 -21.37
C GLY A 104 67.94 25.71 -22.63
#